data_AF-A0A1J5X468-F1
#
_entry.id   AF-A0A1J5X468-F1
#
_cell.length_a   1.000
_cell.length_b   1.000
_cell.length_c   1.000
_cell.angle_alpha   90.00
_cell.angle_beta   90.00
_cell.angle_gamma   90.00
#
_symmetry.space_group_name_H-M   'P 1'
#
loop_
_entity.id
_entity.type
_entity.pdbx_description
1 polymer ?
#
loop_
_entity_poly.entity_id
_entity_poly.type
_entity_poly.pdbx_seq_one_letter_code
_entity_poly.pdbx_strand_id
1 'polypeptide(L)'
;RLDLEAPLFMHGEEENKWELKLPYGVSLFIRKESSYSLELFDLTETRIKRLAVSSFDIAKMKLKNTHIEELFLVNEAALKFFHDSMESSEFCVEKISFGSRLNPKNEKFLKLIKLVHEGETTAPRKIKRLVLNRNSFFVFLKETRRISQRKIHVEELAVTQTGKDIGSETETRIVVSKKITITGNARVLLFIELGPELNHLSIDGIQTKCRSP
;
A
#
# COMPACT_ATOMS: atom_id res chain seq x y z
N ARG A 1 17.78 4.49 -4.12
CA ARG A 1 16.96 4.95 -2.97
C ARG A 1 17.63 6.20 -2.47
N LEU A 2 17.02 7.37 -2.67
CA LEU A 2 17.46 8.60 -2.05
C LEU A 2 16.85 8.62 -0.64
N ASP A 3 17.69 8.45 0.38
CA ASP A 3 17.32 8.72 1.77
C ASP A 3 17.72 10.18 2.05
N LEU A 4 16.74 11.03 2.37
CA LEU A 4 16.95 12.46 2.63
C LEU A 4 17.45 12.71 4.08
N GLU A 5 18.40 11.92 4.57
CA GLU A 5 18.88 11.97 5.96
C GLU A 5 19.97 13.04 6.24
N ALA A 6 20.22 14.00 5.33
CA ALA A 6 21.14 15.11 5.62
C ALA A 6 20.76 16.42 4.91
N PRO A 7 20.99 17.59 5.54
CA PRO A 7 20.93 18.87 4.85
C PRO A 7 22.07 18.92 3.83
N LEU A 8 21.73 19.12 2.55
CA LEU A 8 22.70 19.53 1.53
C LEU A 8 23.11 20.97 1.86
N PHE A 9 24.07 21.14 2.77
CA PHE A 9 24.76 22.42 2.96
C PHE A 9 25.60 22.70 1.71
N MET A 10 25.02 23.40 0.74
CA MET A 10 25.76 24.04 -0.34
C MET A 10 25.66 25.55 -0.09
N HIS A 11 26.74 26.11 0.45
CA HIS A 11 26.89 27.54 0.62
C HIS A 11 27.34 28.13 -0.72
N GLY A 12 26.53 29.00 -1.32
CA GLY A 12 26.85 29.67 -2.58
C GLY A 12 25.68 30.50 -3.06
N GLU A 13 25.89 31.81 -3.12
CA GLU A 13 24.98 32.86 -3.55
C GLU A 13 24.46 32.62 -4.98
N GLU A 14 23.13 32.57 -5.14
CA GLU A 14 22.34 33.12 -6.26
C GLU A 14 20.91 32.57 -6.19
N GLU A 15 19.92 33.43 -6.44
CA GLU A 15 18.48 33.12 -6.61
C GLU A 15 18.20 32.27 -7.87
N ASN A 16 19.02 31.28 -8.15
CA ASN A 16 18.68 30.25 -9.10
C ASN A 16 17.80 29.24 -8.37
N LYS A 17 16.48 29.32 -8.60
CA LYS A 17 15.56 28.21 -8.36
C LYS A 17 16.02 27.02 -9.21
N TRP A 18 17.04 26.31 -8.74
CA TRP A 18 17.44 25.02 -9.27
C TRP A 18 16.33 24.04 -8.89
N GLU A 19 15.22 24.07 -9.63
CA GLU A 19 14.16 23.08 -9.53
C GLU A 19 14.77 21.72 -9.90
N LEU A 20 15.18 20.97 -8.88
CA LEU A 20 15.76 19.65 -9.02
C LEU A 20 14.70 18.70 -9.58
N LYS A 21 14.62 18.60 -10.92
CA LYS A 21 13.74 17.64 -11.60
C LYS A 21 14.27 16.23 -11.38
N LEU A 22 13.44 15.38 -10.75
CA LEU A 22 13.79 13.98 -10.54
C LEU A 22 13.67 13.19 -11.84
N PRO A 23 14.70 12.42 -12.22
CA PRO A 23 14.58 11.52 -13.36
C PRO A 23 13.54 10.42 -13.08
N TYR A 24 12.86 10.00 -14.14
CA TYR A 24 11.92 8.88 -14.06
C TYR A 24 12.64 7.60 -13.61
N GLY A 25 11.95 6.80 -12.79
CA GLY A 25 12.52 5.58 -12.20
C GLY A 25 13.04 5.77 -10.78
N VAL A 26 13.17 7.00 -10.29
CA VAL A 26 13.54 7.28 -8.91
C VAL A 26 12.45 6.79 -7.95
N SER A 27 12.91 6.19 -6.85
CA SER A 27 12.09 5.88 -5.68
C SER A 27 12.46 6.81 -4.54
N LEU A 28 11.46 7.52 -4.02
CA LEU A 28 11.59 8.40 -2.87
C LEU A 28 11.07 7.71 -1.61
N PHE A 29 11.73 7.99 -0.49
CA PHE A 29 11.23 7.59 0.81
C PHE A 29 11.24 8.82 1.73
N ILE A 30 10.07 9.11 2.30
CA ILE A 30 9.81 10.33 3.07
C ILE A 30 9.39 9.96 4.47
N ARG A 31 10.07 10.55 5.43
CA ARG A 31 9.72 10.51 6.85
C ARG A 31 9.41 11.92 7.34
N LYS A 32 8.72 12.02 8.46
CA LYS A 32 8.44 13.29 9.13
C LYS A 32 9.72 14.06 9.42
N GLU A 33 10.76 13.38 9.87
CA GLU A 33 12.03 13.99 10.30
C GLU A 33 12.78 14.62 9.13
N SER A 34 12.61 14.09 7.91
CA SER A 34 13.28 14.57 6.69
C SER A 34 12.39 15.48 5.85
N SER A 35 11.23 15.93 6.37
CA SER A 35 10.25 16.62 5.55
C SER A 35 10.60 18.06 5.22
N TYR A 36 11.46 18.71 6.01
CA TYR A 36 11.90 20.08 5.77
C TYR A 36 12.64 20.21 4.43
N SER A 37 13.36 19.17 4.00
CA SER A 37 14.07 19.12 2.73
C SER A 37 13.13 19.05 1.52
N LEU A 38 11.83 18.79 1.72
CA LEU A 38 10.86 18.61 0.63
C LEU A 38 10.37 19.93 0.05
N GLU A 39 10.45 21.03 0.80
CA GLU A 39 10.15 22.37 0.27
C GLU A 39 11.08 22.74 -0.89
N LEU A 40 12.25 22.09 -0.96
CA LEU A 40 13.25 22.29 -2.00
C LEU A 40 12.94 21.55 -3.31
N PHE A 41 12.04 20.56 -3.30
CA PHE A 41 11.71 19.78 -4.49
C PHE A 41 10.38 20.24 -5.09
N ASP A 42 10.44 20.82 -6.29
CA ASP A 42 9.27 20.97 -7.14
C ASP A 42 9.04 19.68 -7.92
N LEU A 43 7.99 18.94 -7.56
CA LEU A 43 7.64 17.67 -8.19
C LEU A 43 6.48 17.81 -9.16
N THR A 44 6.04 19.04 -9.47
CA THR A 44 4.95 19.27 -10.41
C THR A 44 5.26 18.70 -11.79
N GLU A 45 4.25 18.14 -12.45
CA GLU A 45 4.36 17.55 -13.79
C GLU A 45 5.42 16.43 -13.91
N THR A 46 5.76 15.77 -12.80
CA THR A 46 6.73 14.67 -12.79
C THR A 46 6.08 13.29 -12.79
N ARG A 47 6.90 12.27 -13.06
CA ARG A 47 6.53 10.84 -12.91
C ARG A 47 7.42 10.18 -11.87
N ILE A 48 6.81 9.70 -10.79
CA ILE A 48 7.51 9.04 -9.69
C ILE A 48 7.20 7.55 -9.73
N LYS A 49 8.25 6.73 -9.83
CA LYS A 49 8.09 5.26 -9.87
C LYS A 49 7.60 4.71 -8.55
N ARG A 50 8.12 5.23 -7.43
CA ARG A 50 7.68 4.83 -6.10
C ARG A 50 7.86 5.96 -5.10
N LEU A 51 6.79 6.32 -4.41
CA LEU A 51 6.81 7.23 -3.29
C LEU A 51 6.45 6.47 -2.02
N ALA A 52 7.40 6.27 -1.11
CA ALA A 52 7.13 5.69 0.19
C ALA A 52 7.03 6.79 1.24
N VAL A 53 5.99 6.78 2.06
CA VAL A 53 5.71 7.84 3.03
C VAL A 53 5.42 7.25 4.41
N SER A 54 5.96 7.91 5.44
CA SER A 54 5.89 7.49 6.84
C SER A 54 5.63 8.71 7.72
N SER A 55 4.50 8.72 8.43
CA SER A 55 4.11 9.82 9.33
C SER A 55 4.12 11.22 8.69
N PHE A 56 3.87 11.30 7.38
CA PHE A 56 3.97 12.54 6.62
C PHE A 56 2.73 12.73 5.75
N ASP A 57 2.29 13.99 5.62
CA ASP A 57 1.17 14.40 4.78
C ASP A 57 1.66 14.84 3.41
N ILE A 58 1.39 14.01 2.40
CA ILE A 58 1.86 14.24 1.04
C ILE A 58 1.22 15.45 0.36
N ALA A 59 0.09 15.95 0.86
CA ALA A 59 -0.52 17.17 0.33
C ALA A 59 0.31 18.42 0.59
N LYS A 60 1.27 18.35 1.51
CA LYS A 60 2.24 19.43 1.74
C LYS A 60 3.30 19.54 0.65
N MET A 61 3.34 18.57 -0.28
CA MET A 61 4.29 18.55 -1.38
C MET A 61 3.68 19.18 -2.62
N LYS A 62 4.51 19.84 -3.44
CA LYS A 62 4.12 20.32 -4.76
C LYS A 62 4.00 19.15 -5.74
N LEU A 63 2.82 18.54 -5.78
CA LEU A 63 2.54 17.34 -6.59
C LEU A 63 1.52 17.59 -7.72
N LYS A 64 1.22 18.85 -8.06
CA LYS A 64 0.27 19.15 -9.14
C LYS A 64 0.64 18.42 -10.44
N ASN A 65 -0.34 17.77 -11.07
CA ASN A 65 -0.17 16.98 -12.30
C ASN A 65 0.91 15.88 -12.17
N THR A 66 1.24 15.46 -10.96
CA THR A 66 2.23 14.40 -10.72
C THR A 66 1.59 13.03 -10.87
N HIS A 67 2.34 12.12 -11.47
CA HIS A 67 1.92 10.74 -11.60
C HIS A 67 2.80 9.81 -10.76
N ILE A 68 2.18 9.15 -9.78
CA ILE A 68 2.84 8.21 -8.88
C ILE A 68 2.41 6.78 -9.25
N GLU A 69 3.36 5.95 -9.69
CA GLU A 69 3.05 4.56 -10.03
C GLU A 69 2.77 3.71 -8.79
N GLU A 70 3.56 3.90 -7.73
CA GLU A 70 3.36 3.21 -6.45
C GLU A 70 3.48 4.18 -5.29
N LEU A 71 2.37 4.40 -4.56
CA LEU A 71 2.38 5.04 -3.26
C LEU A 71 2.47 3.96 -2.17
N PHE A 72 3.52 3.99 -1.34
CA PHE A 72 3.72 3.04 -0.25
C PHE A 72 3.49 3.71 1.11
N LEU A 73 2.35 3.39 1.74
CA LEU A 73 1.97 3.89 3.05
C LEU A 73 2.59 3.01 4.15
N VAL A 74 3.66 3.51 4.78
CA VAL A 74 4.49 2.69 5.68
C VAL A 74 3.83 2.47 7.05
N ASN A 75 3.04 3.44 7.54
CA ASN A 75 2.44 3.40 8.87
C ASN A 75 1.05 4.06 8.91
N GLU A 76 0.38 3.94 10.06
CA GLU A 76 -0.99 4.44 10.24
C GLU A 76 -1.11 5.96 10.08
N ALA A 77 -0.09 6.71 10.49
CA ALA A 77 -0.10 8.16 10.34
C ALA A 77 -0.08 8.57 8.85
N ALA A 78 0.77 7.93 8.03
CA ALA A 78 0.78 8.16 6.59
C ALA A 78 -0.54 7.78 5.93
N LEU A 79 -1.15 6.66 6.35
CA LEU A 79 -2.49 6.27 5.89
C LEU A 79 -3.54 7.33 6.25
N LYS A 80 -3.52 7.81 7.49
CA LYS A 80 -4.47 8.81 7.98
C LYS A 80 -4.37 10.09 7.14
N PHE A 81 -3.17 10.62 6.97
CA PHE A 81 -2.95 11.82 6.17
C PHE A 81 -3.36 11.63 4.72
N PHE A 82 -2.97 10.51 4.12
CA PHE A 82 -3.34 10.24 2.74
C PHE A 82 -4.86 10.19 2.54
N HIS A 83 -5.59 9.49 3.40
CA HIS A 83 -7.05 9.43 3.34
C HIS A 83 -7.67 10.83 3.49
N ASP A 84 -7.17 11.65 4.43
CA ASP A 84 -7.74 12.97 4.70
C ASP A 84 -7.47 13.97 3.57
N SER A 85 -6.39 13.77 2.82
CA SER A 85 -5.97 14.66 1.73
C SER A 85 -6.31 14.14 0.33
N MET A 86 -6.95 12.97 0.20
CA MET A 86 -7.15 12.31 -1.09
C MET A 86 -8.12 13.08 -1.99
N GLU A 87 -9.24 13.57 -1.44
CA GLU A 87 -10.30 14.25 -2.20
C GLU A 87 -9.84 15.56 -2.84
N SER A 88 -8.84 16.23 -2.25
CA SER A 88 -8.29 17.49 -2.73
C SER A 88 -6.98 17.35 -3.50
N SER A 89 -6.52 16.11 -3.72
CA SER A 89 -5.21 15.86 -4.30
C SER A 89 -5.17 16.17 -5.82
N GLU A 90 -4.15 16.90 -6.24
CA GLU A 90 -3.88 17.24 -7.66
C GLU A 90 -2.91 16.26 -8.34
N PHE A 91 -2.74 15.05 -7.78
CA PHE A 91 -1.86 14.01 -8.31
C PHE A 91 -2.62 12.70 -8.51
N CYS A 92 -2.10 11.86 -9.40
CA CYS A 92 -2.64 10.54 -9.68
C CYS A 92 -1.78 9.46 -9.03
N VAL A 93 -2.42 8.44 -8.44
CA VAL A 93 -1.77 7.24 -7.92
C VAL A 93 -2.28 6.03 -8.68
N GLU A 94 -1.41 5.29 -9.37
CA GLU A 94 -1.85 4.06 -10.04
C GLU A 94 -2.07 2.92 -9.05
N LYS A 95 -1.10 2.73 -8.15
CA LYS A 95 -1.09 1.60 -7.23
C LYS A 95 -0.73 2.02 -5.82
N ILE A 96 -1.36 1.36 -4.86
CA ILE A 96 -1.04 1.52 -3.44
C ILE A 96 -0.42 0.27 -2.85
N SER A 97 0.57 0.48 -1.98
CA SER A 97 1.20 -0.54 -1.16
C SER A 97 0.99 -0.20 0.30
N PHE A 98 0.78 -1.23 1.12
CA PHE A 98 0.47 -1.12 2.54
C PHE A 98 1.57 -1.75 3.39
N GLY A 99 2.13 -0.96 4.31
CA GLY A 99 3.19 -1.37 5.21
C GLY A 99 2.74 -2.35 6.30
N SER A 100 3.70 -3.01 6.93
CA SER A 100 3.45 -4.00 7.98
C SER A 100 3.04 -3.40 9.34
N ARG A 101 2.93 -2.08 9.45
CA ARG A 101 2.56 -1.40 10.71
C ARG A 101 1.12 -0.90 10.70
N LEU A 102 0.29 -1.40 9.77
CA LEU A 102 -1.10 -0.96 9.62
C LEU A 102 -2.05 -1.86 10.39
N ASN A 103 -2.96 -1.27 11.15
CA ASN A 103 -4.01 -2.00 11.83
C ASN A 103 -5.18 -2.29 10.86
N PRO A 104 -5.54 -3.56 10.62
CA PRO A 104 -6.66 -3.93 9.75
C PRO A 104 -8.02 -3.42 10.25
N LYS A 105 -8.14 -3.06 11.54
CA LYS A 105 -9.37 -2.50 12.14
C LYS A 105 -9.52 -1.00 11.92
N ASN A 106 -8.51 -0.35 11.35
CA ASN A 106 -8.56 1.09 11.11
C ASN A 106 -9.62 1.39 10.03
N GLU A 107 -10.61 2.19 10.38
CA GLU A 107 -11.71 2.54 9.48
C GLU A 107 -11.22 3.19 8.17
N LYS A 108 -10.19 4.05 8.25
CA LYS A 108 -9.61 4.71 7.07
C LYS A 108 -8.90 3.73 6.15
N PHE A 109 -8.28 2.68 6.72
CA PHE A 109 -7.69 1.61 5.93
C PHE A 109 -8.77 0.89 5.12
N LEU A 110 -9.87 0.50 5.76
CA LEU A 110 -10.98 -0.20 5.12
C LEU A 110 -11.68 0.66 4.07
N LYS A 111 -11.89 1.95 4.36
CA LYS A 111 -12.42 2.92 3.38
C LYS A 111 -11.52 2.97 2.15
N LEU A 112 -10.21 3.08 2.33
CA LEU A 112 -9.29 3.14 1.20
C LEU A 112 -9.31 1.86 0.34
N ILE A 113 -9.36 0.67 0.96
CA ILE A 113 -9.53 -0.59 0.22
C ILE A 113 -10.84 -0.58 -0.59
N LYS A 114 -11.93 -0.10 0.02
CA LYS A 114 -13.24 0.01 -0.64
C LYS A 114 -13.17 0.95 -1.86
N LEU A 115 -12.58 2.14 -1.72
CA LEU A 115 -12.47 3.12 -2.81
C LEU A 115 -11.67 2.56 -4.00
N VAL A 116 -10.57 1.86 -3.73
CA VAL A 116 -9.76 1.19 -4.77
C VAL A 116 -10.58 0.14 -5.54
N HIS A 117 -11.52 -0.55 -4.88
CA HIS A 117 -12.30 -1.62 -5.48
C HIS A 117 -13.59 -1.15 -6.14
N GLU A 118 -14.20 -0.09 -5.64
CA GLU A 118 -15.41 0.51 -6.20
C GLU A 118 -15.12 1.40 -7.43
N GLY A 119 -13.83 1.64 -7.74
CA GLY A 119 -13.40 2.22 -9.01
C GLY A 119 -13.62 3.73 -9.09
N GLU A 120 -13.44 4.44 -7.98
CA GLU A 120 -13.55 5.90 -7.93
C GLU A 120 -12.37 6.56 -8.69
N THR A 121 -12.65 7.66 -9.40
CA THR A 121 -11.71 8.27 -10.35
C THR A 121 -10.47 8.89 -9.69
N THR A 122 -10.61 9.38 -8.46
CA THR A 122 -9.54 10.03 -7.67
C THR A 122 -8.77 9.05 -6.77
N ALA A 123 -9.29 7.83 -6.59
CA ALA A 123 -8.67 6.82 -5.74
C ALA A 123 -7.54 6.08 -6.47
N PRO A 124 -6.59 5.45 -5.74
CA PRO A 124 -5.65 4.54 -6.33
C PRO A 124 -6.37 3.41 -7.07
N ARG A 125 -5.89 3.04 -8.24
CA ARG A 125 -6.61 2.09 -9.11
C ARG A 125 -6.43 0.63 -8.69
N LYS A 126 -5.32 0.31 -8.01
CA LYS A 126 -4.96 -1.08 -7.66
C LYS A 126 -4.24 -1.14 -6.32
N ILE A 127 -4.37 -2.29 -5.65
CA ILE A 127 -3.50 -2.64 -4.54
C ILE A 127 -2.34 -3.45 -5.10
N LYS A 128 -1.13 -2.88 -5.05
CA LYS A 128 0.08 -3.61 -5.42
C LYS A 128 0.46 -4.56 -4.30
N ARG A 129 0.71 -4.05 -3.09
CA ARG A 129 1.21 -4.89 -1.99
C ARG A 129 0.38 -4.73 -0.74
N LEU A 130 -0.05 -5.85 -0.16
CA LEU A 130 -0.74 -5.92 1.12
C LEU A 130 0.06 -6.80 2.11
N VAL A 131 0.39 -6.26 3.28
CA VAL A 131 1.08 -7.00 4.34
C VAL A 131 0.18 -7.10 5.57
N LEU A 132 -0.16 -8.33 5.96
CA LEU A 132 -1.01 -8.66 7.11
C LEU A 132 -0.22 -9.49 8.12
N ASN A 133 0.14 -8.88 9.25
CA ASN A 133 0.97 -9.49 10.29
C ASN A 133 0.31 -9.45 11.68
N ARG A 134 0.91 -10.11 12.68
CA ARG A 134 0.39 -10.19 14.06
C ARG A 134 -1.02 -10.78 14.14
N ASN A 135 -1.30 -11.84 13.39
CA ASN A 135 -2.61 -12.49 13.36
C ASN A 135 -3.75 -11.59 12.86
N SER A 136 -3.44 -10.59 12.03
CA SER A 136 -4.41 -9.65 11.47
C SER A 136 -5.23 -10.19 10.31
N PHE A 137 -4.88 -11.35 9.75
CA PHE A 137 -5.48 -11.87 8.52
C PHE A 137 -6.99 -12.10 8.65
N PHE A 138 -7.43 -12.86 9.65
CA PHE A 138 -8.86 -13.15 9.84
C PHE A 138 -9.65 -11.92 10.28
N VAL A 139 -9.02 -11.03 11.06
CA VAL A 139 -9.59 -9.73 11.40
C VAL A 139 -9.85 -8.93 10.12
N PHE A 140 -8.86 -8.85 9.23
CA PHE A 140 -8.98 -8.16 7.96
C PHE A 140 -10.12 -8.73 7.10
N LEU A 141 -10.21 -10.06 6.95
CA LEU A 141 -11.30 -10.68 6.21
C LEU A 141 -12.67 -10.38 6.80
N LYS A 142 -12.78 -10.36 8.14
CA LYS A 142 -14.02 -10.02 8.83
C LYS A 142 -14.45 -8.58 8.57
N GLU A 143 -13.51 -7.64 8.70
CA GLU A 143 -13.80 -6.22 8.49
C GLU A 143 -14.13 -5.90 7.02
N THR A 144 -13.46 -6.57 6.09
CA THR A 144 -13.67 -6.38 4.64
C THR A 144 -14.88 -7.13 4.08
N ARG A 145 -15.56 -7.97 4.87
CA ARG A 145 -16.88 -8.54 4.51
C ARG A 145 -17.92 -7.47 4.16
N ARG A 146 -17.74 -6.25 4.67
CA ARG A 146 -18.60 -5.09 4.38
C ARG A 146 -18.45 -4.55 2.95
N ILE A 147 -17.43 -4.99 2.21
CA ILE A 147 -17.18 -4.57 0.83
C ILE A 147 -18.04 -5.44 -0.11
N SER A 148 -18.75 -4.78 -1.02
CA SER A 148 -19.79 -5.34 -1.88
C SER A 148 -19.34 -6.56 -2.69
N GLN A 149 -18.13 -6.51 -3.25
CA GLN A 149 -17.63 -7.54 -4.16
C GLN A 149 -17.09 -8.78 -3.45
N ARG A 150 -16.86 -8.73 -2.11
CA ARG A 150 -16.26 -9.80 -1.27
C ARG A 150 -14.95 -10.42 -1.81
N LYS A 151 -14.40 -9.93 -2.91
CA LYS A 151 -13.09 -10.30 -3.47
C LYS A 151 -12.17 -9.10 -3.39
N ILE A 152 -10.98 -9.31 -2.86
CA ILE A 152 -9.97 -8.28 -2.73
C ILE A 152 -8.81 -8.60 -3.66
N HIS A 153 -8.58 -7.78 -4.68
CA HIS A 153 -7.53 -8.00 -5.66
C HIS A 153 -6.22 -7.31 -5.24
N VAL A 154 -5.13 -8.09 -5.18
CA VAL A 154 -3.79 -7.60 -4.88
C VAL A 154 -2.75 -8.22 -5.81
N GLU A 155 -1.68 -7.49 -6.16
CA GLU A 155 -0.56 -8.09 -6.89
C GLU A 155 0.29 -8.98 -5.97
N GLU A 156 0.59 -8.49 -4.78
CA GLU A 156 1.48 -9.11 -3.81
C GLU A 156 0.83 -9.17 -2.42
N LEU A 157 0.79 -10.36 -1.83
CA LEU A 157 0.27 -10.60 -0.49
C LEU A 157 1.36 -11.19 0.41
N ALA A 158 1.58 -10.60 1.58
CA ALA A 158 2.41 -11.18 2.63
C ALA A 158 1.61 -11.35 3.92
N VAL A 159 1.54 -12.58 4.44
CA VAL A 159 0.78 -12.92 5.65
C VAL A 159 1.70 -13.56 6.69
N THR A 160 1.61 -13.08 7.93
CA THR A 160 2.22 -13.71 9.11
C THR A 160 1.12 -14.01 10.13
N GLN A 161 0.76 -15.30 10.25
CA GLN A 161 -0.32 -15.82 11.08
C GLN A 161 0.22 -16.93 11.99
N THR A 162 0.63 -16.61 13.22
CA THR A 162 1.22 -17.57 14.17
C THR A 162 0.21 -18.13 15.18
N GLY A 163 -1.00 -17.56 15.26
CA GLY A 163 -2.03 -17.98 16.22
C GLY A 163 -2.86 -19.19 15.78
N LYS A 164 -3.50 -19.84 16.77
CA LYS A 164 -4.49 -20.92 16.58
C LYS A 164 -5.84 -20.44 16.02
N ASP A 165 -5.98 -19.14 15.83
CA ASP A 165 -7.22 -18.54 15.34
C ASP A 165 -7.60 -19.19 14.00
N ILE A 166 -8.80 -19.74 13.96
CA ILE A 166 -9.23 -20.63 12.87
C ILE A 166 -9.89 -19.81 11.75
N GLY A 167 -10.28 -18.56 12.04
CA GLY A 167 -11.14 -17.78 11.16
C GLY A 167 -12.53 -18.41 11.11
N SER A 168 -13.57 -17.58 11.16
CA SER A 168 -14.91 -18.05 10.77
C SER A 168 -14.94 -18.26 9.26
N GLU A 169 -15.68 -19.26 8.77
CA GLU A 169 -15.97 -19.37 7.34
C GLU A 169 -16.55 -18.04 6.85
N THR A 170 -15.82 -17.39 5.95
CA THR A 170 -16.22 -16.16 5.30
C THR A 170 -16.16 -16.39 3.80
N GLU A 171 -17.12 -15.81 3.09
CA GLU A 171 -17.13 -15.77 1.64
C GLU A 171 -16.08 -14.81 1.07
N THR A 172 -15.50 -13.95 1.91
CA THR A 172 -14.46 -13.03 1.47
C THR A 172 -13.21 -13.78 1.01
N ARG A 173 -12.70 -13.42 -0.16
CA ARG A 173 -11.49 -14.00 -0.78
C ARG A 173 -10.49 -12.91 -1.12
N ILE A 174 -9.20 -13.21 -0.98
CA ILE A 174 -8.12 -12.36 -1.50
C ILE A 174 -7.60 -13.00 -2.78
N VAL A 175 -7.75 -12.30 -3.89
CA VAL A 175 -7.23 -12.72 -5.20
C VAL A 175 -5.83 -12.17 -5.35
N VAL A 176 -4.84 -13.05 -5.47
CA VAL A 176 -3.41 -12.68 -5.55
C VAL A 176 -2.89 -12.99 -6.94
N SER A 177 -2.42 -11.98 -7.67
CA SER A 177 -2.04 -12.18 -9.07
C SER A 177 -0.56 -12.52 -9.29
N LYS A 178 0.38 -12.00 -8.48
CA LYS A 178 1.83 -12.13 -8.78
C LYS A 178 2.65 -12.83 -7.73
N LYS A 179 2.45 -12.51 -6.45
CA LYS A 179 3.31 -13.03 -5.38
C LYS A 179 2.54 -13.23 -4.09
N ILE A 180 2.76 -14.39 -3.47
CA ILE A 180 2.27 -14.69 -2.14
C ILE A 180 3.42 -15.12 -1.22
N THR A 181 3.38 -14.68 0.03
CA THR A 181 4.27 -15.16 1.09
C THR A 181 3.44 -15.40 2.34
N ILE A 182 3.44 -16.63 2.84
CA ILE A 182 2.73 -17.02 4.06
C ILE A 182 3.73 -17.55 5.06
N THR A 183 3.63 -17.09 6.30
CA THR A 183 4.40 -17.58 7.43
C THR A 183 3.44 -17.97 8.56
N GLY A 184 3.52 -19.22 9.00
CA GLY A 184 2.70 -19.77 10.08
C GLY A 184 1.53 -20.64 9.59
N ASN A 185 0.31 -20.30 9.99
CA ASN A 185 -0.90 -21.11 9.84
C ASN A 185 -1.30 -21.26 8.36
N ALA A 186 -1.23 -22.48 7.84
CA ALA A 186 -1.57 -22.80 6.45
C ALA A 186 -3.06 -22.60 6.09
N ARG A 187 -3.97 -22.54 7.08
CA ARG A 187 -5.41 -22.33 6.86
C ARG A 187 -5.74 -21.02 6.14
N VAL A 188 -4.83 -20.05 6.15
CA VAL A 188 -5.00 -18.80 5.38
C VAL A 188 -5.20 -19.07 3.88
N LEU A 189 -4.64 -20.16 3.35
CA LEU A 189 -4.79 -20.57 1.95
C LEU A 189 -6.24 -20.89 1.55
N LEU A 190 -7.12 -21.18 2.51
CA LEU A 190 -8.55 -21.41 2.24
C LEU A 190 -9.29 -20.15 1.77
N PHE A 191 -8.72 -18.98 2.05
CA PHE A 191 -9.32 -17.67 1.76
C PHE A 191 -8.63 -16.95 0.61
N ILE A 192 -7.78 -17.66 -0.13
CA ILE A 192 -6.93 -17.10 -1.19
C ILE A 192 -7.28 -17.75 -2.51
N GLU A 193 -7.43 -16.91 -3.53
CA GLU A 193 -7.61 -17.29 -4.92
C GLU A 193 -6.35 -16.86 -5.69
N LEU A 194 -5.69 -17.81 -6.35
CA LEU A 194 -4.47 -17.53 -7.10
C LEU A 194 -4.82 -17.11 -8.53
N GLY A 195 -4.23 -16.01 -8.97
CA GLY A 195 -4.33 -15.55 -10.35
C GLY A 195 -3.51 -16.41 -11.31
N PRO A 196 -3.65 -16.17 -12.64
CA PRO A 196 -3.03 -17.00 -13.67
C PRO A 196 -1.51 -17.09 -13.56
N GLU A 197 -0.80 -16.05 -13.13
CA GLU A 197 0.67 -16.08 -13.02
C GLU A 197 1.16 -17.01 -11.88
N LEU A 198 0.29 -17.34 -10.92
CA LEU A 198 0.56 -18.22 -9.79
C LEU A 198 -0.03 -19.63 -9.96
N ASN A 199 -0.57 -19.95 -11.15
CA ASN A 199 -1.31 -21.19 -11.42
C ASN A 199 -0.48 -22.49 -11.25
N HIS A 200 0.84 -22.38 -11.19
CA HIS A 200 1.74 -23.52 -10.97
C HIS A 200 1.79 -23.96 -9.50
N LEU A 201 1.27 -23.14 -8.58
CA LEU A 201 1.16 -23.49 -7.17
C LEU A 201 -0.20 -24.18 -6.92
N SER A 202 -0.26 -25.51 -7.04
CA SER A 202 -1.49 -26.26 -6.73
C SER A 202 -1.74 -26.26 -5.22
N ILE A 203 -2.68 -25.41 -4.79
CA ILE A 203 -3.10 -25.28 -3.39
C ILE A 203 -4.19 -26.28 -3.00
N ASP A 204 -4.81 -26.96 -3.96
CA ASP A 204 -5.98 -27.82 -3.74
C ASP A 204 -5.69 -28.95 -2.74
N GLY A 205 -4.51 -29.58 -2.84
CA GLY A 205 -4.08 -30.60 -1.89
C GLY A 205 -3.88 -30.07 -0.46
N ILE A 206 -3.42 -28.83 -0.31
CA ILE A 206 -3.25 -28.17 0.99
C ILE A 206 -4.60 -27.73 1.55
N GLN A 207 -5.47 -27.19 0.70
CA GLN A 207 -6.83 -26.80 1.07
C GLN A 207 -7.65 -28.01 1.54
N THR A 208 -7.51 -29.16 0.86
CA THR A 208 -8.19 -30.40 1.24
C THR A 208 -7.77 -30.83 2.66
N LYS A 209 -6.46 -30.87 2.94
CA LYS A 209 -5.93 -31.20 4.27
C LYS A 209 -6.30 -30.19 5.35
N CYS A 210 -6.45 -28.91 5.00
CA CYS A 210 -6.86 -27.87 5.94
C CYS A 210 -8.36 -27.90 6.29
N ARG A 211 -9.20 -28.50 5.42
CA ARG A 211 -10.64 -28.69 5.62
C ARG A 211 -11.00 -30.01 6.32
N SER A 212 -10.07 -30.95 6.44
CA SER A 212 -10.27 -32.18 7.21
C SER A 212 -10.38 -31.86 8.71
N PRO A 213 -11.36 -32.44 9.44
CA PRO A 213 -11.59 -32.17 10.87
C PRO A 213 -10.38 -32.47 11.76
#